data_AF-A0A0E0C7L8-F1
#
_entry.id   AF-A0A0E0C7L8-F1
#
_cell.length_a   1.000
_cell.length_b   1.000
_cell.length_c   1.000
_cell.angle_alpha   90.00
_cell.angle_beta   90.00
_cell.angle_gamma   90.00
#
_symmetry.space_group_name_H-M   'P 1'
#
loop_
_entity.id
_entity.type
_entity.pdbx_description
1 polymer ?
#
loop_
_entity_poly.entity_id
_entity_poly.type
_entity_poly.pdbx_seq_one_letter_code
_entity_poly.pdbx_strand_id
1 'polypeptide(L)'
;MATSIVNDFGDGTYTVAFDEDKIYMTVTDSGEEIIHADYVPDQLGNFLGDGRFTFVGVGIHDDVDKLREHYDLEVENAVDLRYLAAQTIGKPALRSTGLQGLVWEVMGVWMEKPHHVRVSAWDSRQLTLDQMMYACADAFASFEVGRSLYDDYE
;
A
#
# COMPACT_ATOMS: atom_id res chain seq x y z
N MET A 1 -2.99 -13.79 -3.65
CA MET A 1 -4.29 -13.10 -3.81
C MET A 1 -4.92 -12.97 -2.44
N ALA A 2 -5.64 -11.88 -2.12
CA ALA A 2 -6.59 -11.91 -1.01
C ALA A 2 -7.65 -12.93 -1.38
N THR A 3 -7.63 -14.12 -0.77
CA THR A 3 -8.50 -15.22 -1.19
C THR A 3 -9.83 -15.21 -0.46
N SER A 4 -9.92 -14.56 0.70
CA SER A 4 -11.18 -14.38 1.44
C SER A 4 -11.06 -13.40 2.62
N ILE A 5 -12.18 -12.78 2.99
CA ILE A 5 -12.38 -12.25 4.35
C ILE A 5 -12.54 -13.45 5.28
N VAL A 6 -11.66 -13.58 6.26
CA VAL A 6 -11.63 -14.70 7.21
C VAL A 6 -12.49 -14.41 8.42
N ASN A 7 -12.54 -13.16 8.87
CA ASN A 7 -13.36 -12.72 10.00
C ASN A 7 -13.93 -11.32 9.76
N ASP A 8 -15.17 -11.13 10.19
CA ASP A 8 -15.85 -9.85 10.37
C ASP A 8 -16.16 -9.73 11.86
N PHE A 9 -15.63 -8.70 12.51
CA PHE A 9 -15.78 -8.50 13.95
C PHE A 9 -17.01 -7.66 14.34
N GLY A 10 -17.75 -7.12 13.35
CA GLY A 10 -18.97 -6.35 13.58
C GLY A 10 -18.77 -4.96 14.19
N ASP A 11 -17.52 -4.55 14.44
CA ASP A 11 -17.10 -3.20 14.81
C ASP A 11 -16.46 -2.45 13.63
N GLY A 12 -16.62 -3.00 12.44
CA GLY A 12 -16.00 -2.53 11.23
C GLY A 12 -14.59 -3.05 10.99
N THR A 13 -14.06 -3.90 11.86
CA THR A 13 -12.79 -4.60 11.65
C THR A 13 -12.97 -5.85 10.81
N TYR A 14 -12.11 -6.05 9.81
CA TYR A 14 -12.04 -7.29 9.03
C TYR A 14 -10.69 -7.99 9.20
N THR A 15 -10.65 -9.31 8.97
CA THR A 15 -9.41 -10.06 8.71
C THR A 15 -9.44 -10.55 7.27
N VAL A 16 -8.38 -10.28 6.50
CA VAL A 16 -8.27 -10.71 5.10
C VAL A 16 -7.08 -11.67 4.98
N ALA A 17 -7.28 -12.88 4.46
CA ALA A 17 -6.20 -13.83 4.22
C ALA A 17 -5.66 -13.71 2.79
N PHE A 18 -4.35 -13.89 2.66
CA PHE A 18 -3.65 -13.98 1.39
C PHE A 18 -2.91 -15.33 1.32
N ASP A 19 -3.56 -16.34 0.74
CA ASP A 19 -3.03 -17.73 0.63
C ASP A 19 -2.68 -18.40 1.99
N GLU A 20 -2.08 -19.60 2.01
CA GLU A 20 -1.91 -20.50 3.19
C GLU A 20 -1.30 -19.85 4.47
N ASP A 21 -0.73 -18.66 4.37
CA ASP A 21 -0.27 -17.84 5.49
C ASP A 21 -1.33 -16.80 5.91
N LYS A 22 -1.88 -16.97 7.12
CA LYS A 22 -2.85 -16.05 7.71
C LYS A 22 -2.16 -14.77 8.17
N ILE A 23 -2.39 -13.67 7.47
CA ILE A 23 -1.94 -12.33 7.87
C ILE A 23 -3.13 -11.52 8.39
N TYR A 24 -2.95 -10.83 9.52
CA TYR A 24 -3.98 -10.03 10.16
C TYR A 24 -3.87 -8.58 9.70
N MET A 25 -4.84 -8.08 8.95
CA MET A 25 -4.92 -6.67 8.54
C MET A 25 -6.26 -6.08 8.98
N THR A 26 -6.23 -5.12 9.90
CA THR A 26 -7.40 -4.39 10.40
C THR A 26 -7.84 -3.36 9.35
N VAL A 27 -8.92 -3.64 8.64
CA VAL A 27 -9.66 -2.65 7.85
C VAL A 27 -10.77 -2.11 8.73
N THR A 28 -10.90 -0.80 8.94
CA THR A 28 -11.97 -0.18 9.76
C THR A 28 -13.10 0.38 8.89
N ASP A 29 -14.36 0.12 9.23
CA ASP A 29 -15.59 0.61 8.54
C ASP A 29 -15.73 2.13 8.49
N SER A 30 -14.92 2.87 9.25
CA SER A 30 -14.82 4.32 9.15
C SER A 30 -13.93 4.78 7.99
N GLY A 31 -13.95 4.08 6.84
CA GLY A 31 -13.10 4.35 5.67
C GLY A 31 -13.36 5.70 5.01
N GLU A 32 -13.25 6.79 5.76
CA GLU A 32 -13.17 8.16 5.27
C GLU A 32 -11.73 8.38 4.79
N GLU A 33 -11.59 8.74 3.52
CA GLU A 33 -10.32 9.22 3.00
C GLU A 33 -9.94 10.56 3.66
N ILE A 34 -8.64 10.85 3.72
CA ILE A 34 -8.11 12.10 4.27
C ILE A 34 -8.73 13.33 3.56
N ILE A 35 -9.13 13.20 2.29
CA ILE A 35 -9.79 14.26 1.51
C ILE A 35 -11.11 14.77 2.14
N HIS A 36 -11.78 13.97 2.97
CA HIS A 36 -13.03 14.34 3.64
C HIS A 36 -12.87 14.46 5.17
N ALA A 37 -11.65 14.25 5.68
CA ALA A 37 -11.39 14.32 7.10
C ALA A 37 -11.41 15.80 7.55
N ASP A 38 -12.20 16.10 8.58
CA ASP A 38 -12.22 17.44 9.21
C ASP A 38 -10.89 17.79 9.89
N TYR A 39 -10.03 16.80 10.12
CA TYR A 39 -8.74 16.92 10.77
C TYR A 39 -7.83 15.74 10.42
N VAL A 40 -6.52 16.00 10.29
CA VAL A 40 -5.47 14.99 10.10
C VAL A 40 -4.85 14.67 11.47
N PRO A 41 -4.91 13.41 11.96
CA PRO A 41 -4.36 13.06 13.28
C PRO A 41 -2.86 13.32 13.40
N ASP A 42 -2.44 13.99 14.49
CA ASP A 42 -1.02 14.23 14.80
C ASP A 42 -0.22 12.92 14.83
N GLN A 43 -0.85 11.81 15.24
CA GLN A 43 -0.25 10.48 15.26
C GLN A 43 0.14 10.00 13.86
N LEU A 44 -0.64 10.36 12.83
CA LEU A 44 -0.31 10.03 11.45
C LEU A 44 0.91 10.84 10.99
N GLY A 45 0.95 12.14 11.28
CA GLY A 45 2.12 12.98 10.99
C GLY A 45 3.37 12.51 11.72
N ASN A 46 3.27 12.20 13.01
CA ASN A 46 4.37 11.65 13.79
C ASN A 46 4.85 10.30 13.25
N PHE A 47 3.94 9.45 12.76
CA PHE A 47 4.32 8.16 12.18
C PHE A 47 5.05 8.34 10.84
N LEU A 48 4.51 9.17 9.94
CA LEU A 48 5.11 9.45 8.63
C LEU A 48 6.46 10.17 8.73
N GLY A 49 6.60 11.07 9.71
CA GLY A 49 7.84 11.82 9.97
C GLY A 49 8.87 11.09 10.83
N ASP A 50 8.62 9.84 11.23
CA ASP A 50 9.54 9.10 12.08
C ASP A 50 10.54 8.28 11.23
N GLY A 51 11.80 8.75 11.20
CA GLY A 51 12.88 8.13 10.44
C GLY A 51 13.29 6.72 10.87
N ARG A 52 12.67 6.15 11.91
CA ARG A 52 12.80 4.72 12.24
C ARG A 52 12.06 3.82 11.25
N PHE A 53 11.07 4.35 10.53
CA PHE A 53 10.30 3.62 9.54
C PHE A 53 10.81 3.92 8.14
N THR A 54 10.64 2.96 7.23
CA THR A 54 10.83 3.16 5.79
C THR A 54 9.50 2.92 5.11
N PHE A 55 9.03 3.90 4.36
CA PHE A 55 7.78 3.85 3.62
C PHE A 55 8.07 3.44 2.19
N VAL A 56 7.59 2.27 1.79
CA VAL A 56 7.81 1.72 0.45
C VAL A 56 6.56 1.80 -0.41
N GLY A 57 6.72 2.10 -1.69
CA GLY A 57 5.62 2.13 -2.65
C GLY A 57 6.08 2.28 -4.09
N VAL A 58 5.15 2.23 -5.03
CA VAL A 58 5.41 2.42 -6.47
C VAL A 58 4.97 3.81 -6.86
N GLY A 59 5.90 4.67 -7.29
CA GLY A 59 5.56 6.07 -7.56
C GLY A 59 5.37 6.91 -6.30
N ILE A 60 5.83 6.43 -5.14
CA ILE A 60 5.54 7.01 -3.83
C ILE A 60 5.92 8.48 -3.70
N HIS A 61 6.94 8.97 -4.43
CA HIS A 61 7.35 10.37 -4.37
C HIS A 61 6.24 11.33 -4.82
N ASP A 62 5.43 10.95 -5.82
CA ASP A 62 4.28 11.76 -6.24
C ASP A 62 3.22 11.85 -5.14
N ASP A 63 3.11 10.82 -4.30
CA ASP A 63 2.18 10.80 -3.16
C ASP A 63 2.75 11.54 -1.96
N VAL A 64 4.07 11.48 -1.72
CA VAL A 64 4.75 12.31 -0.72
C VAL A 64 4.57 13.80 -1.03
N ASP A 65 4.75 14.20 -2.29
CA ASP A 65 4.55 15.59 -2.71
C ASP A 65 3.11 16.05 -2.45
N LYS A 66 2.10 15.22 -2.76
CA LYS A 66 0.70 15.52 -2.44
C LYS A 66 0.43 15.60 -0.94
N LEU A 67 0.99 14.68 -0.15
CA LEU A 67 0.84 14.66 1.31
C LEU A 67 1.37 15.96 1.93
N ARG A 68 2.52 16.40 1.44
CA ARG A 68 3.14 17.66 1.86
C ARG A 68 2.33 18.88 1.42
N GLU A 69 1.97 18.96 0.14
CA GLU A 69 1.31 20.14 -0.44
C GLU A 69 -0.12 20.34 0.07
N HIS A 70 -0.86 19.25 0.31
CA HIS A 70 -2.29 19.32 0.66
C HIS A 70 -2.58 19.11 2.14
N TYR A 71 -1.70 18.42 2.87
CA TYR A 71 -1.97 18.00 4.25
C TYR A 71 -0.87 18.38 5.25
N ASP A 72 0.21 19.05 4.82
CA ASP A 72 1.37 19.38 5.65
C ASP A 72 1.99 18.15 6.33
N LEU A 73 1.88 16.99 5.66
CA LEU A 73 2.41 15.72 6.12
C LEU A 73 3.74 15.43 5.45
N GLU A 74 4.82 15.50 6.22
CA GLU A 74 6.16 15.10 5.78
C GLU A 74 6.34 13.57 5.95
N VAL A 75 6.91 12.93 4.94
CA VAL A 75 7.28 11.50 4.97
C VAL A 75 8.79 11.40 4.99
N GLU A 76 9.37 11.09 6.16
CA GLU A 76 10.81 11.22 6.41
C GLU A 76 11.65 10.31 5.52
N ASN A 77 11.19 9.08 5.29
CA ASN A 77 11.99 8.05 4.63
C ASN A 77 11.16 7.24 3.63
N ALA A 78 10.89 7.84 2.46
CA ALA A 78 10.17 7.21 1.37
C ALA A 78 11.12 6.53 0.36
N VAL A 79 10.79 5.30 -0.04
CA VAL A 79 11.56 4.49 -0.99
C VAL A 79 10.66 4.00 -2.11
N ASP A 80 11.03 4.36 -3.34
CA ASP A 80 10.33 3.89 -4.52
C ASP A 80 10.84 2.51 -4.96
N LEU A 81 9.95 1.53 -4.87
CA LEU A 81 10.23 0.13 -5.17
C LEU A 81 10.71 -0.10 -6.60
N ARG A 82 10.34 0.77 -7.55
CA ARG A 82 10.78 0.66 -8.94
C ARG A 82 12.29 0.82 -9.06
N TYR A 83 12.85 1.77 -8.31
CA TYR A 83 14.29 2.04 -8.31
C TYR A 83 15.04 1.02 -7.49
N LEU A 84 14.51 0.64 -6.31
CA LEU A 84 15.08 -0.41 -5.47
C LEU A 84 15.18 -1.73 -6.24
N ALA A 85 14.07 -2.21 -6.82
CA ALA A 85 14.05 -3.44 -7.60
C ALA A 85 14.99 -3.39 -8.82
N ALA A 86 15.01 -2.27 -9.56
CA ALA A 86 15.90 -2.11 -10.70
C ALA A 86 17.38 -2.22 -10.32
N GLN A 87 17.75 -1.71 -9.14
CA GLN A 87 19.11 -1.78 -8.61
C GLN A 87 19.45 -3.17 -8.09
N THR A 88 18.61 -3.74 -7.21
CA THR A 88 18.85 -5.04 -6.57
C THR A 88 18.88 -6.18 -7.59
N ILE A 89 17.95 -6.20 -8.55
CA ILE A 89 17.85 -7.26 -9.57
C ILE A 89 18.78 -7.00 -10.77
N GLY A 90 19.31 -5.77 -10.90
CA GLY A 90 20.12 -5.38 -12.05
C GLY A 90 19.32 -5.25 -13.35
N LYS A 91 18.04 -4.89 -13.26
CA LYS A 91 17.11 -4.73 -14.42
C LYS A 91 16.58 -3.29 -14.52
N PRO A 92 17.23 -2.40 -15.29
CA PRO A 92 16.84 -0.99 -15.41
C PRO A 92 15.39 -0.75 -15.87
N ALA A 93 14.81 -1.67 -16.64
CA ALA A 93 13.43 -1.57 -17.13
C ALA A 93 12.38 -1.56 -15.99
N LEU A 94 12.72 -2.06 -14.80
CA LEU A 94 11.82 -2.07 -13.64
C LEU A 94 11.48 -0.67 -13.12
N ARG A 95 12.27 0.36 -13.50
CA ARG A 95 11.99 1.77 -13.17
C ARG A 95 10.66 2.28 -13.72
N SER A 96 10.13 1.62 -14.76
CA SER A 96 8.83 1.94 -15.38
C SER A 96 7.74 0.90 -15.08
N THR A 97 8.01 -0.06 -14.20
CA THR A 97 7.09 -1.17 -13.92
C THR A 97 6.12 -0.80 -12.80
N GLY A 98 4.83 -1.08 -13.00
CA GLY A 98 3.82 -0.94 -11.94
C GLY A 98 3.90 -2.06 -10.90
N LEU A 99 3.22 -1.89 -9.76
CA LEU A 99 3.27 -2.84 -8.63
C LEU A 99 3.03 -4.30 -9.03
N GLN A 100 2.02 -4.58 -9.86
CA GLN A 100 1.74 -5.94 -10.35
C GLN A 100 2.96 -6.58 -11.04
N GLY A 101 3.68 -5.81 -11.86
CA GLY A 101 4.87 -6.32 -12.54
C GLY A 101 6.05 -6.50 -11.60
N LEU A 102 6.18 -5.66 -10.56
CA LEU A 102 7.20 -5.85 -9.52
C LEU A 102 6.92 -7.09 -8.67
N VAL A 103 5.66 -7.32 -8.28
CA VAL A 103 5.25 -8.55 -7.56
C VAL A 103 5.57 -9.79 -8.40
N TRP A 104 5.27 -9.77 -9.70
CA TRP A 104 5.62 -10.86 -10.59
C TRP A 104 7.13 -11.09 -10.68
N GLU A 105 7.90 -10.02 -10.85
CA GLU A 105 9.35 -10.09 -11.01
C GLU A 105 10.07 -10.57 -9.74
N VAL A 106 9.65 -10.08 -8.57
CA VAL A 106 10.30 -10.36 -7.28
C VAL A 106 9.81 -11.67 -6.67
N MET A 107 8.51 -11.95 -6.76
CA MET A 107 7.88 -13.05 -6.02
C MET A 107 7.36 -14.17 -6.93
N GLY A 108 7.30 -13.97 -8.25
CA GLY A 108 6.72 -14.94 -9.19
C GLY A 108 5.19 -15.11 -9.07
N VAL A 109 4.52 -14.19 -8.37
CA VAL A 109 3.07 -14.24 -8.11
C VAL A 109 2.34 -13.25 -8.99
N TRP A 110 1.22 -13.67 -9.60
CA TRP A 110 0.36 -12.77 -10.35
C TRP A 110 -0.67 -12.10 -9.42
N MET A 111 -0.56 -10.80 -9.25
CA MET A 111 -1.50 -9.99 -8.48
C MET A 111 -2.66 -9.53 -9.39
N GLU A 112 -3.88 -9.99 -9.15
CA GLU A 112 -5.05 -9.44 -9.85
C GLU A 112 -5.36 -8.02 -9.38
N LYS A 113 -5.56 -7.11 -10.34
CA LYS A 113 -5.97 -5.72 -10.09
C LYS A 113 -7.24 -5.42 -10.88
N PRO A 114 -8.44 -5.57 -10.27
CA PRO A 114 -9.69 -5.32 -10.97
C PRO A 114 -9.76 -3.87 -11.45
N HIS A 115 -9.79 -3.69 -12.78
CA HIS A 115 -9.75 -2.36 -13.40
C HIS A 115 -10.90 -1.48 -12.92
N HIS A 116 -12.09 -2.04 -12.76
CA HIS A 116 -13.29 -1.32 -12.34
C HIS A 116 -13.16 -0.72 -10.93
N VAL A 117 -12.44 -1.38 -10.01
CA VAL A 117 -12.16 -0.82 -8.68
C VAL A 117 -11.12 0.29 -8.79
N ARG A 118 -10.05 0.06 -9.56
CA ARG A 118 -8.97 1.05 -9.74
C ARG A 118 -9.47 2.40 -10.25
N VAL A 119 -10.46 2.40 -11.16
CA VAL A 119 -11.04 3.63 -11.74
C VAL A 119 -12.39 4.03 -11.14
N SER A 120 -12.75 3.46 -9.99
CA SER A 120 -13.97 3.81 -9.26
C SER A 120 -13.85 5.18 -8.58
N ALA A 121 -14.95 5.66 -7.99
CA ALA A 121 -14.99 6.93 -7.25
C ALA A 121 -14.26 6.81 -5.91
N TRP A 122 -12.92 6.91 -5.93
CA TRP A 122 -12.09 6.93 -4.73
C TRP A 122 -12.38 8.16 -3.87
N ASP A 123 -12.70 9.28 -4.51
CA ASP A 123 -13.09 10.52 -3.86
C ASP A 123 -14.49 10.50 -3.18
N SER A 124 -15.13 9.32 -3.12
CA SER A 124 -16.38 9.13 -2.38
C SER A 124 -16.15 9.28 -0.87
N ARG A 125 -17.12 9.87 -0.16
CA ARG A 125 -17.05 10.02 1.31
C ARG A 125 -16.95 8.69 2.04
N GLN A 126 -17.48 7.62 1.45
CA GLN A 126 -17.37 6.26 1.96
C GLN A 126 -16.79 5.38 0.87
N LEU A 127 -15.73 4.66 1.23
CA LEU A 127 -15.15 3.62 0.38
C LEU A 127 -16.02 2.36 0.41
N THR A 128 -16.13 1.72 -0.74
CA THR A 128 -16.74 0.38 -0.85
C THR A 128 -15.79 -0.69 -0.29
N LEU A 129 -16.34 -1.85 0.08
CA LEU A 129 -15.52 -2.99 0.50
C LEU A 129 -14.47 -3.38 -0.54
N ASP A 130 -14.82 -3.34 -1.83
CA ASP A 130 -13.89 -3.64 -2.92
C ASP A 130 -12.73 -2.63 -2.98
N GLN A 131 -13.01 -1.34 -2.79
CA GLN A 131 -11.97 -0.30 -2.70
C GLN A 131 -11.07 -0.51 -1.49
N MET A 132 -11.63 -0.79 -0.31
CA MET A 132 -10.85 -1.07 0.89
C MET A 132 -9.95 -2.30 0.69
N MET A 133 -10.49 -3.39 0.16
CA MET A 133 -9.71 -4.60 -0.15
C MET A 133 -8.62 -4.34 -1.19
N TYR A 134 -8.89 -3.53 -2.21
CA TYR A 134 -7.92 -3.14 -3.22
C TYR A 134 -6.75 -2.35 -2.62
N ALA A 135 -7.06 -1.32 -1.82
CA ALA A 135 -6.04 -0.51 -1.16
C ALA A 135 -5.17 -1.34 -0.20
N CYS A 136 -5.81 -2.24 0.56
CA CYS A 136 -5.12 -3.17 1.45
C CYS A 136 -4.19 -4.11 0.70
N ALA A 137 -4.66 -4.70 -0.41
CA ALA A 137 -3.84 -5.57 -1.25
C ALA A 137 -2.64 -4.82 -1.88
N ASP A 138 -2.83 -3.57 -2.31
CA ASP A 138 -1.75 -2.73 -2.85
C ASP A 138 -0.70 -2.37 -1.78
N ALA A 139 -1.13 -2.01 -0.57
CA ALA A 139 -0.22 -1.73 0.55
C ALA A 139 0.56 -2.99 0.94
N PHE A 140 -0.12 -4.12 1.09
CA PHE A 140 0.50 -5.39 1.45
C PHE A 140 1.51 -5.87 0.39
N ALA A 141 1.14 -5.84 -0.88
CA ALA A 141 2.04 -6.23 -1.97
C ALA A 141 3.28 -5.31 -2.04
N SER A 142 3.13 -4.01 -1.77
CA SER A 142 4.27 -3.09 -1.71
C SER A 142 5.21 -3.42 -0.55
N PHE A 143 4.65 -3.75 0.63
CA PHE A 143 5.43 -4.18 1.78
C PHE A 143 6.20 -5.47 1.50
N GLU A 144 5.56 -6.52 0.99
CA GLU A 144 6.22 -7.80 0.71
C GLU A 144 7.32 -7.66 -0.35
N VAL A 145 7.07 -6.91 -1.43
CA VAL A 145 8.10 -6.61 -2.43
C VAL A 145 9.28 -5.88 -1.79
N GLY A 146 9.02 -4.86 -0.97
CA GLY A 146 10.07 -4.14 -0.24
C GLY A 146 10.87 -5.06 0.66
N ARG A 147 10.19 -5.87 1.48
CA ARG A 147 10.80 -6.83 2.40
C ARG A 147 11.69 -7.82 1.65
N SER A 148 11.20 -8.46 0.59
CA SER A 148 12.01 -9.40 -0.22
C SER A 148 13.26 -8.74 -0.80
N LEU A 149 13.16 -7.49 -1.27
CA LEU A 149 14.31 -6.77 -1.83
C LEU A 149 15.35 -6.35 -0.78
N TYR A 150 14.95 -6.22 0.49
CA TYR A 150 15.85 -5.96 1.61
C TYR A 150 16.45 -7.25 2.19
N ASP A 151 15.70 -8.34 2.21
CA ASP A 151 16.15 -9.65 2.72
C ASP A 151 17.27 -10.26 1.85
N ASP A 152 17.32 -9.94 0.54
CA ASP A 152 18.41 -10.37 -0.37
C ASP A 152 19.79 -9.72 -0.05
N TYR A 153 19.90 -8.91 1.01
CA TYR A 153 21.14 -8.30 1.51
C TYR A 153 21.74 -8.96 2.78
N GLU A 154 21.20 -10.08 3.26
CA GLU A 154 21.85 -10.96 4.27
C GLU A 154 22.42 -12.26 3.65
#